data_AF-A0A9W6HK85-F1
#
_entry.id   AF-A0A9W6HK85-F1
#
_cell.length_a   1.000
_cell.length_b   1.000
_cell.length_c   1.000
_cell.angle_alpha   90.00
_cell.angle_beta   90.00
_cell.angle_gamma   90.00
#
_symmetry.space_group_name_H-M   'P 1'
#
loop_
_entity.id
_entity.type
_entity.pdbx_description
1 polymer ?
#
loop_
_entity_poly.entity_id
_entity_poly.type
_entity_poly.pdbx_seq_one_letter_code
_entity_poly.pdbx_strand_id
1 'polypeptide(L)'
;MSLEDLFGAGAGDDPPRREPQPTREARPAREPEPPREPKPPRTPKPPREAGSDGGDGSRTPLILAIVAGVLAVAVVVTLGFALTRGGPTDADPAPPASTDTAAPGTPTSSPTPSPTPTRTPVALDFSATGFALADATGTPVFTYAWTDDAKKAVTALSAAFGAQPTQRVEPGDGSHYPDYTVYQWEGFMLFDMIETPGGTPRAQYPQPSYTLFSRNQVGGIEMVAEHGLTIGMTVDAVRALRPDVEIPRGNVGAIRFVFDTARTNAAGAPQYSAIADTNGSVITAILSFRYSPL
;
A
#
# COMPACT_ATOMS: atom_id res chain seq x y z
N MET A 1 63.56 -15.93 1.02
CA MET A 1 63.38 -17.24 1.69
C MET A 1 61.92 -17.60 1.52
N SER A 2 61.69 -18.64 0.73
CA SER A 2 60.38 -19.18 0.34
C SER A 2 59.68 -19.88 1.50
N LEU A 3 58.35 -19.89 1.43
CA LEU A 3 57.44 -20.54 2.40
C LEU A 3 57.02 -21.94 1.90
N GLU A 4 57.89 -22.60 1.14
CA GLU A 4 57.60 -23.81 0.36
C GLU A 4 58.28 -25.08 0.93
N ASP A 5 58.88 -25.00 2.11
CA ASP A 5 59.62 -26.11 2.75
C ASP A 5 59.03 -26.52 4.11
N LEU A 6 57.72 -26.76 4.18
CA LEU A 6 57.11 -27.23 5.42
C LEU A 6 56.05 -28.34 5.19
N PHE A 7 56.56 -29.55 4.92
CA PHE A 7 55.90 -30.86 4.94
C PHE A 7 55.18 -31.24 3.62
N GLY A 8 55.46 -32.33 2.91
CA GLY A 8 56.27 -33.52 3.17
C GLY A 8 55.71 -34.65 2.31
N ALA A 9 56.58 -35.28 1.51
CA ALA A 9 56.24 -36.28 0.51
C ALA A 9 55.65 -37.58 1.10
N GLY A 10 54.65 -38.13 0.42
CA GLY A 10 54.15 -39.49 0.60
C GLY A 10 53.90 -40.11 -0.77
N ALA A 11 54.67 -41.15 -1.08
CA ALA A 11 54.73 -41.84 -2.36
C ALA A 11 53.52 -42.77 -2.60
N GLY A 12 53.27 -43.04 -3.89
CA GLY A 12 52.72 -44.30 -4.38
C GLY A 12 51.19 -44.40 -4.41
N ASP A 13 50.61 -44.16 -5.58
CA ASP A 13 49.76 -45.14 -6.28
C ASP A 13 49.20 -44.49 -7.55
N ASP A 14 49.77 -44.87 -8.69
CA ASP A 14 49.38 -44.40 -10.02
C ASP A 14 48.56 -45.52 -10.70
N PRO A 15 47.21 -45.47 -10.71
CA PRO A 15 46.39 -46.31 -11.57
C PRO A 15 46.23 -45.67 -12.97
N PRO A 16 45.96 -46.47 -14.00
CA PRO A 16 46.54 -46.31 -15.33
C PRO A 16 46.02 -45.11 -16.13
N ARG A 17 46.93 -44.58 -16.99
CA ARG A 17 46.64 -43.68 -18.12
C ARG A 17 45.35 -44.10 -18.83
N ARG A 18 44.31 -43.28 -18.71
CA ARG A 18 43.15 -43.32 -19.61
C ARG A 18 43.58 -42.70 -20.94
N GLU A 19 43.43 -43.47 -22.01
CA GLU A 19 43.55 -43.04 -23.40
C GLU A 19 42.70 -41.78 -23.68
N PRO A 20 43.13 -40.91 -24.61
CA PRO A 20 42.34 -39.75 -24.99
C PRO A 20 40.98 -40.20 -25.55
N GLN A 21 39.89 -39.77 -24.91
CA GLN A 21 38.54 -40.06 -25.39
C GLN A 21 38.36 -39.55 -26.82
N PRO A 22 37.71 -40.32 -27.71
CA PRO A 22 37.38 -39.85 -29.04
C PRO A 22 36.46 -38.64 -28.94
N THR A 23 36.77 -37.60 -29.73
CA THR A 23 36.01 -36.37 -29.90
C THR A 23 34.54 -36.71 -30.10
N ARG A 24 33.70 -36.32 -29.12
CA ARG A 24 32.25 -36.56 -29.16
C ARG A 24 31.69 -35.82 -30.37
N GLU A 25 31.28 -36.57 -31.40
CA GLU A 25 30.57 -36.03 -32.56
C GLU A 25 29.38 -35.18 -32.08
N ALA A 26 29.28 -33.97 -32.64
CA ALA A 26 28.17 -33.07 -32.39
C ALA A 26 26.86 -33.78 -32.77
N ARG A 27 25.97 -33.96 -31.81
CA ARG A 27 24.61 -34.45 -32.10
C ARG A 27 23.94 -33.46 -33.07
N PRO A 28 23.29 -33.92 -34.15
CA PRO A 28 22.55 -33.04 -35.03
C PRO A 28 21.46 -32.31 -34.23
N ALA A 29 21.27 -31.02 -34.54
CA ALA A 29 20.27 -30.17 -33.92
C ALA A 29 18.88 -30.81 -34.05
N ARG A 30 18.16 -30.93 -32.93
CA ARG A 30 16.75 -31.34 -32.96
C ARG A 30 15.95 -30.27 -33.70
N GLU A 31 15.23 -30.70 -34.72
CA GLU A 31 14.25 -29.90 -35.44
C GLU A 31 13.21 -29.34 -34.46
N PRO A 32 12.80 -28.06 -34.58
CA PRO A 32 11.85 -27.45 -33.65
C PRO A 32 10.49 -28.16 -33.74
N GLU A 33 9.95 -28.58 -32.58
CA GLU A 33 8.60 -29.16 -32.52
C GLU A 33 7.57 -28.19 -33.11
N PRO A 34 6.61 -28.67 -33.91
CA PRO A 34 5.54 -27.82 -34.43
C PRO A 34 4.70 -27.21 -33.30
N PRO A 35 4.16 -26.00 -33.47
CA PRO A 35 3.35 -25.33 -32.45
C PRO A 35 2.17 -26.20 -32.03
N ARG A 36 2.02 -26.41 -30.71
CA ARG A 36 0.86 -27.12 -30.16
C ARG A 36 -0.42 -26.36 -30.47
N GLU A 37 -1.42 -27.06 -31.00
CA GLU A 37 -2.73 -26.49 -31.28
C GLU A 37 -3.38 -25.90 -30.01
N PRO A 38 -4.12 -24.78 -30.12
CA PRO A 38 -4.84 -24.20 -29.00
C PRO A 38 -5.88 -25.17 -28.45
N LYS A 39 -5.86 -25.42 -27.13
CA LYS A 39 -6.91 -26.21 -26.48
C LYS A 39 -8.26 -25.49 -26.62
N PRO A 40 -9.35 -26.22 -26.96
CA PRO A 40 -10.66 -25.61 -27.05
C PRO A 40 -11.12 -25.06 -25.68
N PRO A 41 -11.86 -23.95 -25.67
CA PRO A 41 -12.33 -23.34 -24.43
C PRO A 41 -13.27 -24.29 -23.67
N ARG A 42 -13.05 -24.42 -22.36
CA ARG A 42 -13.93 -25.20 -21.47
C ARG A 42 -15.31 -24.53 -21.41
N THR A 43 -16.36 -25.34 -21.59
CA THR A 43 -17.74 -24.89 -21.43
C THR A 43 -18.05 -24.55 -19.96
N PRO A 44 -18.83 -23.49 -19.68
CA PRO A 44 -19.24 -23.12 -18.33
C PRO A 44 -20.11 -24.20 -17.68
N LYS A 45 -19.86 -24.47 -16.40
CA LYS A 45 -20.65 -25.41 -15.59
C LYS A 45 -21.97 -24.72 -15.17
N PRO A 46 -23.13 -25.39 -15.23
CA PRO A 46 -24.40 -24.77 -14.85
C PRO A 46 -24.47 -24.49 -13.33
N PRO A 47 -25.25 -23.47 -12.90
CA PRO A 47 -25.39 -23.12 -11.49
C PRO A 47 -26.11 -24.22 -10.70
N ARG A 48 -25.65 -24.46 -9.47
CA ARG A 48 -26.26 -25.41 -8.53
C ARG A 48 -27.44 -24.73 -7.83
N GLU A 49 -28.58 -25.42 -7.80
CA GLU A 49 -29.83 -24.95 -7.19
C GLU A 49 -29.69 -24.61 -5.70
N ALA A 50 -30.39 -23.55 -5.31
CA ALA A 50 -30.50 -23.08 -3.93
C ALA A 50 -31.43 -24.01 -3.12
N GLY A 51 -30.90 -24.59 -2.06
CA GLY A 51 -31.68 -25.29 -1.04
C GLY A 51 -32.18 -24.31 0.03
N SER A 52 -33.50 -24.19 0.14
CA SER A 52 -34.23 -23.63 1.27
C SER A 52 -34.17 -24.59 2.46
N ASP A 53 -33.83 -24.09 3.67
CA ASP A 53 -34.72 -24.17 4.85
C ASP A 53 -34.05 -23.72 6.17
N GLY A 54 -34.67 -22.71 6.81
CA GLY A 54 -35.22 -22.81 8.17
C GLY A 54 -34.31 -22.63 9.39
N GLY A 55 -34.45 -21.49 10.10
CA GLY A 55 -33.92 -21.31 11.46
C GLY A 55 -34.18 -19.93 12.07
N ASP A 56 -35.44 -19.69 12.45
CA ASP A 56 -35.97 -18.49 13.12
C ASP A 56 -35.37 -18.26 14.53
N GLY A 57 -35.18 -16.99 14.91
CA GLY A 57 -34.51 -16.59 16.16
C GLY A 57 -34.50 -15.08 16.38
N SER A 58 -35.69 -14.49 16.46
CA SER A 58 -36.01 -13.10 16.84
C SER A 58 -35.03 -12.44 17.84
N ARG A 59 -34.28 -11.42 17.36
CA ARG A 59 -33.50 -10.46 18.18
C ARG A 59 -34.01 -9.02 18.04
N THR A 60 -35.25 -8.88 17.58
CA THR A 60 -35.83 -7.60 17.17
C THR A 60 -36.14 -6.61 18.31
N PRO A 61 -36.44 -7.02 19.58
CA PRO A 61 -36.79 -6.01 20.59
C PRO A 61 -35.58 -5.37 21.31
N LEU A 62 -34.35 -5.92 21.19
CA LEU A 62 -33.18 -5.37 21.91
C LEU A 62 -32.55 -4.15 21.19
N ILE A 63 -32.68 -4.08 19.86
CA ILE A 63 -32.06 -3.03 19.02
C ILE A 63 -32.79 -1.68 19.18
N LEU A 64 -34.10 -1.71 19.48
CA LEU A 64 -34.90 -0.49 19.64
C LEU A 64 -34.61 0.28 20.93
N ALA A 65 -34.08 -0.36 21.97
CA ALA A 65 -33.74 0.32 23.22
C ALA A 65 -32.45 1.17 23.13
N ILE A 66 -31.55 0.85 22.19
CA ILE A 66 -30.26 1.56 22.02
C ILE A 66 -30.44 2.88 21.24
N VAL A 67 -31.40 2.94 20.32
CA VAL A 67 -31.66 4.12 19.48
C VAL A 67 -32.20 5.31 20.30
N ALA A 68 -32.89 5.06 21.41
CA ALA A 68 -33.46 6.12 22.25
C ALA A 68 -32.41 6.83 23.15
N GLY A 69 -31.32 6.16 23.53
CA GLY A 69 -30.28 6.74 24.40
C GLY A 69 -29.33 7.70 23.68
N VAL A 70 -29.05 7.45 22.39
CA VAL A 70 -28.11 8.24 21.58
C VAL A 70 -28.69 9.62 21.20
N LEU A 71 -30.01 9.73 21.06
CA LEU A 71 -30.70 10.97 20.71
C LEU A 71 -30.70 12.02 21.84
N ALA A 72 -30.56 11.63 23.10
CA ALA A 72 -30.55 12.57 24.23
C ALA A 72 -29.20 13.31 24.40
N VAL A 73 -28.08 12.69 24.03
CA VAL A 73 -26.74 13.27 24.18
C VAL A 73 -26.43 14.30 23.09
N ALA A 74 -27.01 14.14 21.89
CA ALA A 74 -26.82 15.07 20.76
C ALA A 74 -27.47 16.45 20.95
N VAL A 75 -28.54 16.56 21.76
CA VAL A 75 -29.25 17.82 22.01
C VAL A 75 -28.52 18.72 23.02
N VAL A 76 -27.79 18.13 23.97
CA VAL A 76 -27.06 18.91 25.00
C VAL A 76 -25.78 19.55 24.44
N VAL A 77 -25.12 18.89 23.48
CA VAL A 77 -23.86 19.40 22.87
C VAL A 77 -24.13 20.52 21.85
N THR A 78 -25.26 20.50 21.14
CA THR A 78 -25.63 21.55 20.18
C THR A 78 -26.09 22.84 20.87
N LEU A 79 -26.70 22.76 22.06
CA LEU A 79 -27.14 23.95 22.81
C LEU A 79 -25.98 24.71 23.48
N GLY A 80 -24.86 24.04 23.78
CA GLY A 80 -23.68 24.66 24.39
C GLY A 80 -22.83 25.52 23.44
N PHE A 81 -22.88 25.26 22.13
CA PHE A 81 -22.07 25.98 21.13
C PHE A 81 -22.80 27.17 20.48
N ALA A 82 -24.11 27.34 20.74
CA ALA A 82 -24.92 28.40 20.15
C ALA A 82 -25.09 29.65 21.05
N LEU A 83 -24.70 29.59 22.33
CA LEU A 83 -25.00 30.64 23.32
C LEU A 83 -23.86 31.64 23.62
N THR A 84 -22.73 31.58 22.91
CA THR A 84 -21.56 32.47 23.17
C THR A 84 -21.24 33.50 22.09
N ARG A 85 -22.14 33.79 21.15
CA ARG A 85 -22.05 35.01 20.34
C ARG A 85 -23.13 36.01 20.75
N GLY A 86 -22.80 36.78 21.78
CA GLY A 86 -23.50 38.04 22.06
C GLY A 86 -23.35 39.00 20.89
N GLY A 87 -24.48 39.49 20.38
CA GLY A 87 -24.57 40.80 19.70
C GLY A 87 -24.66 41.94 20.74
N PRO A 88 -25.13 43.17 20.41
CA PRO A 88 -25.74 43.63 19.16
C PRO A 88 -25.29 45.06 18.71
N THR A 89 -26.08 45.70 17.83
CA THR A 89 -26.22 47.15 17.53
C THR A 89 -25.30 47.68 16.39
N ASP A 90 -25.75 48.44 15.39
CA ASP A 90 -26.93 49.29 15.26
C ASP A 90 -27.26 49.56 13.77
N ALA A 91 -28.48 50.01 13.51
CA ALA A 91 -29.02 50.33 12.20
C ALA A 91 -28.60 51.72 11.66
N ASP A 92 -28.77 51.85 10.34
CA ASP A 92 -28.52 52.94 9.39
C ASP A 92 -28.88 54.38 9.82
N PRO A 93 -28.22 55.41 9.25
CA PRO A 93 -28.94 56.21 8.25
C PRO A 93 -28.08 56.69 7.03
N ALA A 94 -28.60 56.48 5.81
CA ALA A 94 -28.39 57.38 4.65
C ALA A 94 -28.92 58.81 4.96
N PRO A 95 -28.48 59.95 4.34
CA PRO A 95 -28.08 60.24 2.93
C PRO A 95 -26.94 61.33 2.86
N PRO A 96 -26.70 62.18 1.80
CA PRO A 96 -27.21 62.29 0.43
C PRO A 96 -26.14 62.26 -0.68
N ALA A 97 -26.62 62.28 -1.93
CA ALA A 97 -25.83 62.38 -3.15
C ALA A 97 -24.94 63.62 -3.16
N SER A 98 -23.64 63.42 -3.41
CA SER A 98 -22.71 64.48 -3.83
C SER A 98 -22.17 64.13 -5.21
N THR A 99 -22.55 64.95 -6.20
CA THR A 99 -21.89 65.01 -7.50
C THR A 99 -20.54 65.69 -7.31
N ASP A 100 -19.45 64.93 -7.29
CA ASP A 100 -18.11 65.46 -7.46
C ASP A 100 -17.41 64.76 -8.61
N THR A 101 -17.03 65.56 -9.60
CA THR A 101 -16.19 65.20 -10.72
C THR A 101 -14.79 64.88 -10.22
N ALA A 102 -14.48 63.59 -10.04
CA ALA A 102 -13.14 63.11 -9.74
C ALA A 102 -12.38 62.82 -11.04
N ALA A 103 -11.22 63.46 -11.19
CA ALA A 103 -10.25 63.22 -12.25
C ALA A 103 -9.77 61.75 -12.26
N PRO A 104 -9.32 61.19 -13.41
CA PRO A 104 -8.92 59.80 -13.50
C PRO A 104 -7.67 59.55 -12.65
N GLY A 105 -7.85 58.89 -11.51
CA GLY A 105 -6.77 58.36 -10.69
C GLY A 105 -6.09 57.19 -11.41
N THR A 106 -4.77 57.25 -11.52
CA THR A 106 -3.93 56.15 -11.99
C THR A 106 -4.17 54.88 -11.17
N PRO A 107 -4.29 53.70 -11.80
CA PRO A 107 -4.52 52.46 -11.07
C PRO A 107 -3.34 52.16 -10.15
N THR A 108 -3.60 52.09 -8.84
CA THR A 108 -2.64 51.58 -7.87
C THR A 108 -2.43 50.10 -8.12
N SER A 109 -1.20 49.70 -8.42
CA SER A 109 -0.82 48.30 -8.62
C SER A 109 -1.03 47.53 -7.33
N SER A 110 -1.97 46.59 -7.33
CA SER A 110 -2.15 45.62 -6.24
C SER A 110 -0.88 44.76 -6.13
N PRO A 111 -0.32 44.51 -4.93
CA PRO A 111 0.86 43.67 -4.79
C PRO A 111 0.55 42.26 -5.29
N THR A 112 1.34 41.79 -6.25
CA THR A 112 1.31 40.39 -6.69
C THR A 112 1.60 39.48 -5.49
N PRO A 113 0.76 38.45 -5.22
CA PRO A 113 1.05 37.51 -4.14
C PRO A 113 2.40 36.83 -4.41
N SER A 114 3.31 36.88 -3.44
CA SER A 114 4.57 36.14 -3.50
C SER A 114 4.28 34.64 -3.58
N PRO A 115 4.95 33.86 -4.45
CA PRO A 115 4.74 32.43 -4.52
C PRO A 115 5.07 31.79 -3.18
N THR A 116 4.15 30.99 -2.65
CA THR A 116 4.44 30.12 -1.51
C THR A 116 5.46 29.07 -1.97
N PRO A 117 6.56 28.83 -1.23
CA PRO A 117 7.54 27.83 -1.66
C PRO A 117 6.88 26.46 -1.78
N THR A 118 6.97 25.86 -2.96
CA THR A 118 6.57 24.47 -3.19
C THR A 118 7.51 23.58 -2.38
N ARG A 119 6.98 22.90 -1.37
CA ARG A 119 7.74 21.93 -0.56
C ARG A 119 7.98 20.67 -1.38
N THR A 120 9.25 20.28 -1.53
CA THR A 120 9.65 19.07 -2.25
C THR A 120 9.60 17.87 -1.31
N PRO A 121 8.89 16.78 -1.67
CA PRO A 121 8.91 15.56 -0.87
C PRO A 121 10.28 14.88 -0.93
N VAL A 122 10.71 14.30 0.19
CA VAL A 122 11.94 13.51 0.31
C VAL A 122 11.71 12.13 0.91
N ALA A 123 10.56 11.91 1.56
CA ALA A 123 10.21 10.63 2.19
C ALA A 123 8.76 10.22 1.87
N LEU A 124 8.51 8.92 1.91
CA LEU A 124 7.20 8.28 1.86
C LEU A 124 7.00 7.51 3.17
N ASP A 125 6.23 8.10 4.08
CA ASP A 125 5.95 7.58 5.42
C ASP A 125 4.72 6.68 5.40
N PHE A 126 4.87 5.42 5.81
CA PHE A 126 3.77 4.48 5.92
C PHE A 126 3.15 4.51 7.31
N SER A 127 1.85 4.25 7.36
CA SER A 127 1.07 4.15 8.59
C SER A 127 -0.05 3.11 8.45
N ALA A 128 -0.65 2.74 9.57
CA ALA A 128 -1.80 1.84 9.59
C ALA A 128 -2.94 2.25 8.63
N THR A 129 -3.19 3.55 8.45
CA THR A 129 -4.35 4.06 7.69
C THR A 129 -4.02 4.50 6.27
N GLY A 130 -2.74 4.52 5.90
CA GLY A 130 -2.32 5.08 4.62
C GLY A 130 -0.84 5.37 4.54
N PHE A 131 -0.49 6.29 3.66
CA PHE A 131 0.86 6.85 3.59
C PHE A 131 0.84 8.36 3.37
N ALA A 132 1.97 9.01 3.64
CA ALA A 132 2.20 10.41 3.36
C ALA A 132 3.52 10.63 2.62
N LEU A 133 3.54 11.53 1.64
CA LEU A 133 4.78 12.11 1.15
C LEU A 133 5.14 13.27 2.08
N ALA A 134 6.33 13.25 2.66
CA ALA A 134 6.81 14.26 3.59
C ALA A 134 8.01 15.03 3.02
N ASP A 135 8.10 16.31 3.37
CA ASP A 135 9.27 17.14 3.07
C ASP A 135 10.43 16.87 4.04
N ALA A 136 11.55 17.56 3.84
CA ALA A 136 12.75 17.40 4.67
C ALA A 136 12.57 17.78 6.15
N THR A 137 11.45 18.41 6.52
CA THR A 137 11.10 18.72 7.91
C THR A 137 10.19 17.66 8.54
N GLY A 138 9.80 16.64 7.79
CA GLY A 138 8.80 15.65 8.19
C GLY A 138 7.36 16.15 8.05
N THR A 139 7.14 17.28 7.37
CA THR A 139 5.78 17.80 7.18
C THR A 139 5.14 17.12 5.97
N PRO A 140 3.92 16.55 6.09
CA PRO A 140 3.25 15.93 4.97
C PRO A 140 2.87 16.98 3.91
N VAL A 141 3.29 16.74 2.67
CA VAL A 141 2.90 17.53 1.49
C VAL A 141 1.77 16.86 0.70
N PHE A 142 1.59 15.55 0.90
CA PHE A 142 0.48 14.76 0.37
C PHE A 142 0.17 13.60 1.31
N THR A 143 -1.10 13.26 1.45
CA THR A 143 -1.57 12.11 2.25
C THR A 143 -2.54 11.28 1.44
N TYR A 144 -2.48 9.97 1.62
CA TYR A 144 -3.38 9.02 1.00
C TYR A 144 -3.90 8.04 2.05
N ALA A 145 -5.21 7.95 2.21
CA ALA A 145 -5.82 6.88 3.01
C ALA A 145 -6.07 5.65 2.14
N TRP A 146 -6.02 4.45 2.72
CA TRP A 146 -6.25 3.20 1.97
C TRP A 146 -7.59 3.16 1.24
N THR A 147 -8.61 3.86 1.77
CA THR A 147 -9.95 3.95 1.18
C THR A 147 -10.08 5.00 0.08
N ASP A 148 -9.09 5.85 -0.13
CA ASP A 148 -9.17 6.93 -1.13
C ASP A 148 -8.95 6.41 -2.54
N ASP A 149 -9.54 7.09 -3.53
CA ASP A 149 -9.27 6.83 -4.96
C ASP A 149 -7.77 7.03 -5.27
N ALA A 150 -7.15 6.03 -5.91
CA ALA A 150 -5.71 6.03 -6.13
C ALA A 150 -5.24 7.03 -7.19
N LYS A 151 -6.11 7.66 -7.99
CA LYS A 151 -5.67 8.55 -9.08
C LYS A 151 -4.81 9.71 -8.59
N LYS A 152 -5.17 10.30 -7.44
CA LYS A 152 -4.38 11.38 -6.82
C LYS A 152 -3.04 10.87 -6.29
N ALA A 153 -3.05 9.69 -5.66
CA ALA A 153 -1.85 9.03 -5.17
C ALA A 153 -0.89 8.69 -6.31
N VAL A 154 -1.37 8.08 -7.40
CA VAL A 154 -0.56 7.75 -8.57
C VAL A 154 0.06 9.02 -9.18
N THR A 155 -0.70 10.11 -9.25
CA THR A 155 -0.19 11.40 -9.75
C THR A 155 0.92 11.94 -8.84
N ALA A 156 0.69 11.96 -7.53
CA ALA A 156 1.66 12.45 -6.55
C ALA A 156 2.94 11.60 -6.51
N LEU A 157 2.78 10.26 -6.48
CA LEU A 157 3.89 9.31 -6.50
C LEU A 157 4.69 9.39 -7.80
N SER A 158 4.03 9.53 -8.96
CA SER A 158 4.74 9.67 -10.24
C SER A 158 5.57 10.95 -10.30
N ALA A 159 5.06 12.05 -9.75
CA ALA A 159 5.79 13.30 -9.64
C ALA A 159 6.99 13.16 -8.67
N ALA A 160 6.78 12.54 -7.50
CA ALA A 160 7.80 12.36 -6.48
C ALA A 160 8.92 11.40 -6.93
N PHE A 161 8.56 10.28 -7.56
CA PHE A 161 9.52 9.28 -8.06
C PHE A 161 10.17 9.66 -9.39
N GLY A 162 9.66 10.71 -10.06
CA GLY A 162 10.19 11.18 -11.34
C GLY A 162 9.89 10.26 -12.54
N ALA A 163 8.96 9.32 -12.40
CA ALA A 163 8.59 8.36 -13.45
C ALA A 163 7.11 7.94 -13.35
N GLN A 164 6.51 7.64 -14.50
CA GLN A 164 5.16 7.05 -14.56
C GLN A 164 5.22 5.55 -14.24
N PRO A 165 4.22 4.98 -13.53
CA PRO A 165 4.17 3.55 -13.29
C PRO A 165 3.81 2.78 -14.56
N THR A 166 4.30 1.55 -14.66
CA THR A 166 3.68 0.55 -15.52
C THR A 166 2.42 0.02 -14.83
N GLN A 167 1.40 -0.36 -15.62
CA GLN A 167 0.15 -0.89 -15.10
C GLN A 167 -0.07 -2.33 -15.54
N ARG A 168 -0.61 -3.14 -14.63
CA ARG A 168 -1.14 -4.48 -14.94
C ARG A 168 -2.38 -4.74 -14.10
N VAL A 169 -3.22 -5.66 -14.56
CA VAL A 169 -4.33 -6.19 -13.75
C VAL A 169 -3.82 -7.41 -13.00
N GLU A 170 -4.10 -7.47 -11.71
CA GLU A 170 -3.95 -8.65 -10.87
C GLU A 170 -5.34 -9.18 -10.54
N PRO A 171 -5.74 -10.35 -11.07
CA PRO A 171 -7.03 -10.95 -10.75
C PRO A 171 -7.14 -11.24 -9.25
N GLY A 172 -8.29 -10.87 -8.68
CA GLY A 172 -8.68 -11.27 -7.34
C GLY A 172 -9.15 -12.73 -7.30
N ASP A 173 -9.73 -13.13 -6.17
CA ASP A 173 -10.34 -14.46 -6.00
C ASP A 173 -11.84 -14.47 -6.33
N GLY A 174 -12.39 -13.32 -6.76
CA GLY A 174 -13.80 -13.14 -7.07
C GLY A 174 -14.75 -13.19 -5.86
N SER A 175 -14.21 -13.20 -4.64
CA SER A 175 -15.01 -13.29 -3.40
C SER A 175 -14.52 -12.33 -2.31
N HIS A 176 -13.30 -12.51 -1.82
CA HIS A 176 -12.73 -11.74 -0.71
C HIS A 176 -11.80 -10.63 -1.19
N TYR A 177 -11.19 -10.81 -2.37
CA TYR A 177 -10.28 -9.85 -2.98
C TYR A 177 -10.84 -9.37 -4.33
N PRO A 178 -10.93 -8.05 -4.55
CA PRO A 178 -11.25 -7.51 -5.86
C PRO A 178 -10.10 -7.79 -6.84
N ASP A 179 -10.37 -7.65 -8.13
CA ASP A 179 -9.30 -7.44 -9.09
C ASP A 179 -8.58 -6.12 -8.74
N TYR A 180 -7.27 -6.07 -8.90
CA TYR A 180 -6.49 -4.87 -8.65
C TYR A 180 -5.84 -4.35 -9.94
N THR A 181 -5.83 -3.03 -10.10
CA THR A 181 -4.82 -2.37 -10.92
C THR A 181 -3.55 -2.25 -10.09
N VAL A 182 -2.45 -2.79 -10.59
CA VAL A 182 -1.13 -2.66 -9.98
C VAL A 182 -0.37 -1.56 -10.69
N TYR A 183 -0.13 -0.46 -9.97
CA TYR A 183 0.75 0.61 -10.40
C TYR A 183 2.16 0.30 -9.90
N GLN A 184 3.07 0.00 -10.84
CA GLN A 184 4.41 -0.46 -10.53
C GLN A 184 5.47 0.57 -10.96
N TRP A 185 6.25 1.00 -9.97
CA TRP A 185 7.52 1.70 -10.13
C TRP A 185 8.66 0.75 -9.78
N GLU A 186 9.89 1.13 -10.08
CA GLU A 186 11.04 0.32 -9.68
C GLU A 186 11.18 0.28 -8.15
N GLY A 187 10.87 -0.86 -7.54
CA GLY A 187 10.99 -1.06 -6.10
C GLY A 187 9.78 -0.65 -5.26
N PHE A 188 8.69 -0.18 -5.87
CA PHE A 188 7.43 0.15 -5.20
C PHE A 188 6.22 -0.22 -6.06
N MET A 189 5.19 -0.77 -5.42
CA MET A 189 3.91 -1.11 -6.04
C MET A 189 2.76 -0.58 -5.18
N LEU A 190 1.79 0.06 -5.83
CA LEU A 190 0.48 0.37 -5.28
C LEU A 190 -0.56 -0.51 -5.98
N PHE A 191 -1.30 -1.27 -5.19
CA PHE A 191 -2.42 -2.07 -5.65
C PHE A 191 -3.68 -1.30 -5.33
N ASP A 192 -4.53 -1.10 -6.33
CA ASP A 192 -5.81 -0.40 -6.16
C ASP A 192 -6.94 -1.21 -6.79
N MET A 193 -8.03 -1.38 -6.05
CA MET A 193 -9.14 -2.20 -6.50
C MET A 193 -9.77 -1.65 -7.79
N ILE A 194 -10.22 -2.57 -8.64
CA ILE A 194 -11.01 -2.27 -9.82
C ILE A 194 -12.48 -2.32 -9.42
N GLU A 195 -13.13 -1.16 -9.42
CA GLU A 195 -14.58 -1.11 -9.21
C GLU A 195 -15.31 -1.76 -10.38
N THR A 196 -16.23 -2.67 -10.06
CA THR A 196 -17.10 -3.30 -11.06
C THR A 196 -18.50 -2.66 -10.98
N PRO A 197 -19.11 -2.27 -12.12
CA PRO A 197 -20.47 -1.73 -12.13
C PRO A 197 -21.46 -2.68 -11.45
N GLY A 198 -22.20 -2.19 -10.46
CA GLY A 198 -23.14 -2.99 -9.66
C GLY A 198 -22.49 -3.97 -8.67
N GLY A 199 -21.15 -3.93 -8.53
CA GLY A 199 -20.41 -4.71 -7.55
C GLY A 199 -20.38 -4.08 -6.16
N THR A 200 -19.63 -4.70 -5.26
CA THR A 200 -19.38 -4.20 -3.90
C THR A 200 -18.71 -2.82 -3.95
N PRO A 201 -19.25 -1.79 -3.27
CA PRO A 201 -18.60 -0.49 -3.20
C PRO A 201 -17.22 -0.55 -2.54
N ARG A 202 -16.30 0.31 -2.96
CA ARG A 202 -14.95 0.44 -2.39
C ARG A 202 -14.90 0.49 -0.87
N ALA A 203 -15.80 1.26 -0.26
CA ALA A 203 -15.87 1.42 1.20
C ALA A 203 -16.24 0.13 1.96
N GLN A 204 -16.75 -0.88 1.26
CA GLN A 204 -17.12 -2.18 1.85
C GLN A 204 -16.02 -3.23 1.66
N TYR A 205 -15.03 -2.98 0.80
CA TYR A 205 -13.88 -3.86 0.72
C TYR A 205 -12.99 -3.66 1.95
N PRO A 206 -12.54 -4.74 2.60
CA PRO A 206 -11.67 -4.64 3.75
C PRO A 206 -10.23 -4.30 3.35
N GLN A 207 -9.91 -4.38 2.06
CA GLN A 207 -8.62 -4.00 1.49
C GLN A 207 -8.79 -3.41 0.08
N PRO A 208 -9.26 -2.17 -0.06
CA PRO A 208 -9.46 -1.54 -1.36
C PRO A 208 -8.13 -1.16 -2.04
N SER A 209 -7.10 -0.83 -1.26
CA SER A 209 -5.73 -0.63 -1.76
C SER A 209 -4.71 -1.16 -0.79
N TYR A 210 -3.49 -1.42 -1.25
CA TYR A 210 -2.36 -1.76 -0.40
C TYR A 210 -1.05 -1.50 -1.14
N THR A 211 0.07 -1.52 -0.41
CA THR A 211 1.39 -1.24 -0.98
C THR A 211 2.39 -2.33 -0.68
N LEU A 212 3.39 -2.44 -1.54
CA LEU A 212 4.59 -3.26 -1.35
C LEU A 212 5.80 -2.47 -1.85
N PHE A 213 6.88 -2.45 -1.07
CA PHE A 213 8.16 -1.94 -1.54
C PHE A 213 9.31 -2.90 -1.25
N SER A 214 10.32 -2.86 -2.10
CA SER A 214 11.50 -3.75 -2.08
C SER A 214 12.82 -2.98 -2.16
N ARG A 215 12.77 -1.65 -2.06
CA ARG A 215 13.93 -0.76 -1.94
C ARG A 215 13.69 0.24 -0.82
N ASN A 216 14.76 0.68 -0.14
CA ASN A 216 14.67 1.75 0.86
C ASN A 216 14.52 3.15 0.23
N GLN A 217 14.66 3.27 -1.09
CA GLN A 217 14.50 4.51 -1.82
C GLN A 217 13.98 4.26 -3.23
N VAL A 218 13.10 5.13 -3.72
CA VAL A 218 12.56 5.09 -5.10
C VAL A 218 12.55 6.51 -5.65
N GLY A 219 13.23 6.72 -6.78
CA GLY A 219 13.29 8.05 -7.42
C GLY A 219 13.83 9.17 -6.53
N GLY A 220 14.68 8.84 -5.56
CA GLY A 220 15.19 9.81 -4.58
C GLY A 220 14.36 9.92 -3.30
N ILE A 221 13.16 9.35 -3.25
CA ILE A 221 12.27 9.36 -2.08
C ILE A 221 12.58 8.18 -1.15
N GLU A 222 12.87 8.46 0.12
CA GLU A 222 13.09 7.45 1.16
C GLU A 222 11.79 6.71 1.51
N MET A 223 11.85 5.38 1.64
CA MET A 223 10.71 4.56 2.07
C MET A 223 10.79 4.35 3.59
N VAL A 224 9.86 4.95 4.33
CA VAL A 224 9.88 4.92 5.81
C VAL A 224 8.75 4.04 6.31
N ALA A 225 9.06 2.77 6.57
CA ALA A 225 8.08 1.83 7.14
C ALA A 225 7.90 2.01 8.66
N GLU A 226 6.74 1.56 9.13
CA GLU A 226 6.46 1.42 10.55
C GLU A 226 7.49 0.49 11.23
N HIS A 227 7.66 0.66 12.54
CA HIS A 227 8.58 -0.10 13.39
C HIS A 227 10.07 -0.02 13.01
N GLY A 228 10.45 0.90 12.13
CA GLY A 228 11.82 1.02 11.65
C GLY A 228 12.25 -0.13 10.75
N LEU A 229 11.31 -0.83 10.11
CA LEU A 229 11.60 -1.88 9.16
C LEU A 229 12.32 -1.31 7.93
N THR A 230 13.38 -1.98 7.49
CA THR A 230 14.14 -1.60 6.30
C THR A 230 14.52 -2.82 5.48
N ILE A 231 14.55 -2.69 4.16
CA ILE A 231 15.06 -3.72 3.26
C ILE A 231 16.52 -4.02 3.61
N GLY A 232 16.87 -5.31 3.68
CA GLY A 232 18.20 -5.79 4.09
C GLY A 232 18.36 -6.04 5.59
N MET A 233 17.40 -5.66 6.43
CA MET A 233 17.43 -5.99 7.86
C MET A 233 17.45 -7.51 8.07
N THR A 234 18.36 -8.01 8.91
CA THR A 234 18.49 -9.44 9.19
C THR A 234 17.30 -9.97 9.98
N VAL A 235 16.98 -11.26 9.81
CA VAL A 235 15.95 -11.97 10.58
C VAL A 235 16.05 -11.72 12.09
N ASP A 236 17.25 -11.81 12.68
CA ASP A 236 17.43 -11.62 14.12
C ASP A 236 17.13 -10.18 14.55
N ALA A 237 17.49 -9.19 13.73
CA ALA A 237 17.13 -7.80 13.96
C ALA A 237 15.60 -7.58 13.87
N VAL A 238 14.91 -8.22 12.93
CA VAL A 238 13.44 -8.14 12.86
C VAL A 238 12.80 -8.76 14.10
N ARG A 239 13.29 -9.90 14.58
CA ARG A 239 12.82 -10.53 15.82
C ARG A 239 13.02 -9.63 17.04
N ALA A 240 14.13 -8.89 17.08
CA ALA A 240 14.39 -7.93 18.14
C ALA A 240 13.35 -6.79 18.17
N LEU A 241 12.69 -6.49 17.05
CA LEU A 241 11.57 -5.54 16.98
C LEU A 241 10.25 -6.12 17.54
N ARG A 242 10.22 -7.40 17.92
CA ARG A 242 9.07 -8.11 18.52
C ARG A 242 7.81 -8.10 17.62
N PRO A 243 7.86 -8.76 16.44
CA PRO A 243 6.67 -8.98 15.63
C PRO A 243 5.65 -9.82 16.40
N ASP A 244 4.36 -9.62 16.12
CA ASP A 244 3.28 -10.37 16.74
C ASP A 244 3.25 -11.82 16.24
N VAL A 245 3.55 -12.02 14.96
CA VAL A 245 3.47 -13.33 14.29
C VAL A 245 4.66 -13.55 13.37
N GLU A 246 5.23 -14.76 13.45
CA GLU A 246 6.19 -15.29 12.47
C GLU A 246 5.53 -16.43 11.67
N ILE A 247 5.51 -16.30 10.34
CA ILE A 247 4.88 -17.26 9.44
C ILE A 247 5.95 -17.80 8.48
N PRO A 248 6.33 -19.08 8.57
CA PRO A 248 7.15 -19.72 7.56
C PRO A 248 6.52 -19.64 6.16
N ARG A 249 7.33 -19.36 5.15
CA ARG A 249 6.90 -19.13 3.76
C ARG A 249 7.71 -20.00 2.80
N GLY A 250 7.02 -20.75 1.94
CA GLY A 250 7.63 -21.52 0.85
C GLY A 250 8.65 -22.56 1.33
N ASN A 251 9.62 -22.89 0.47
CA ASN A 251 10.53 -24.03 0.65
C ASN A 251 11.99 -23.67 1.00
N VAL A 252 12.27 -22.45 1.47
CA VAL A 252 13.66 -22.00 1.66
C VAL A 252 13.84 -21.16 2.93
N GLY A 253 13.27 -21.59 4.06
CA GLY A 253 13.45 -20.91 5.35
C GLY A 253 12.98 -19.46 5.39
N ALA A 254 12.27 -18.98 4.36
CA ALA A 254 11.71 -17.65 4.29
C ALA A 254 10.64 -17.48 5.38
N ILE A 255 10.63 -16.30 5.98
CA ILE A 255 9.75 -15.95 7.10
C ILE A 255 9.03 -14.66 6.73
N ARG A 256 7.72 -14.63 6.94
CA ARG A 256 6.91 -13.43 7.01
C ARG A 256 6.74 -13.02 8.46
N PHE A 257 7.15 -11.81 8.79
CA PHE A 257 6.90 -11.17 10.08
C PHE A 257 5.71 -10.24 9.96
N VAL A 258 4.81 -10.28 10.92
CA VAL A 258 3.62 -9.42 10.96
C VAL A 258 3.60 -8.64 12.27
N PHE A 259 3.41 -7.33 12.15
CA PHE A 259 3.30 -6.40 13.27
C PHE A 259 1.87 -5.84 13.35
N ASP A 260 1.44 -5.49 14.57
CA ASP A 260 0.15 -4.84 14.83
C ASP A 260 -1.07 -5.60 14.26
N THR A 261 -1.09 -6.92 14.43
CA THR A 261 -2.20 -7.79 13.96
C THR A 261 -3.56 -7.43 14.55
N ALA A 262 -3.57 -6.79 15.73
CA ALA A 262 -4.78 -6.36 16.40
C ALA A 262 -5.53 -5.25 15.63
N ARG A 263 -4.84 -4.45 14.80
CA ARG A 263 -5.43 -3.32 14.07
C ARG A 263 -6.36 -3.78 12.95
N THR A 264 -6.09 -4.91 12.33
CA THR A 264 -6.82 -5.35 11.14
C THR A 264 -8.25 -5.85 11.40
N ASN A 265 -8.60 -6.07 12.66
CA ASN A 265 -9.96 -6.43 13.09
C ASN A 265 -10.70 -5.27 13.77
N ALA A 266 -10.13 -4.06 13.78
CA ALA A 266 -10.76 -2.90 14.40
C ALA A 266 -12.00 -2.44 13.60
N ALA A 267 -13.04 -1.99 14.30
CA ALA A 267 -14.20 -1.39 13.67
C ALA A 267 -13.86 0.00 13.11
N GLY A 268 -14.31 0.31 11.89
CA GLY A 268 -14.12 1.61 11.26
C GLY A 268 -13.33 1.52 9.95
N ALA A 269 -12.55 2.57 9.66
CA ALA A 269 -11.71 2.61 8.46
C ALA A 269 -10.64 1.50 8.50
N PRO A 270 -10.27 0.90 7.36
CA PRO A 270 -9.24 -0.12 7.29
C PRO A 270 -7.92 0.34 7.92
N GLN A 271 -7.42 -0.46 8.86
CA GLN A 271 -6.10 -0.32 9.45
C GLN A 271 -5.27 -1.55 9.15
N TYR A 272 -4.10 -1.33 8.55
CA TYR A 272 -3.24 -2.40 8.08
C TYR A 272 -2.12 -2.71 9.06
N SER A 273 -1.68 -3.95 8.98
CA SER A 273 -0.44 -4.42 9.60
C SER A 273 0.75 -4.04 8.73
N ALA A 274 1.89 -3.80 9.38
CA ALA A 274 3.17 -3.80 8.71
C ALA A 274 3.68 -5.24 8.59
N ILE A 275 4.03 -5.65 7.38
CA ILE A 275 4.47 -7.01 7.08
C ILE A 275 5.86 -6.96 6.45
N ALA A 276 6.80 -7.75 6.97
CA ALA A 276 8.12 -7.92 6.40
C ALA A 276 8.31 -9.34 5.87
N ASP A 277 8.53 -9.47 4.56
CA ASP A 277 8.87 -10.73 3.91
C ASP A 277 10.39 -10.85 3.76
N THR A 278 10.92 -12.01 4.15
CA THR A 278 12.35 -12.33 4.05
C THR A 278 12.64 -13.42 3.03
N ASN A 279 13.89 -13.51 2.60
CA ASN A 279 14.42 -14.66 1.86
C ASN A 279 15.01 -15.77 2.77
N GLY A 280 14.74 -15.69 4.08
CA GLY A 280 15.31 -16.58 5.10
C GLY A 280 16.55 -16.02 5.80
N SER A 281 17.10 -14.90 5.33
CA SER A 281 18.21 -14.22 6.00
C SER A 281 17.94 -12.73 6.25
N VAL A 282 17.38 -12.04 5.28
CA VAL A 282 17.12 -10.58 5.35
C VAL A 282 15.74 -10.23 4.78
N ILE A 283 15.20 -9.07 5.18
CA ILE A 283 14.00 -8.49 4.57
C ILE A 283 14.28 -8.19 3.09
N THR A 284 13.37 -8.65 2.23
CA THR A 284 13.37 -8.37 0.78
C THR A 284 12.16 -7.58 0.31
N ALA A 285 11.08 -7.56 1.10
CA ALA A 285 9.91 -6.74 0.81
C ALA A 285 9.19 -6.34 2.11
N ILE A 286 8.59 -5.16 2.10
CA ILE A 286 7.72 -4.66 3.16
C ILE A 286 6.35 -4.34 2.55
N LEU A 287 5.28 -4.75 3.22
CA LEU A 287 3.90 -4.56 2.79
C LEU A 287 3.11 -3.85 3.89
N SER A 288 2.22 -2.93 3.48
CA SER A 288 1.14 -2.43 4.32
C SER A 288 -0.14 -3.12 3.86
N PHE A 289 -0.59 -4.13 4.61
CA PHE A 289 -1.60 -5.07 4.15
C PHE A 289 -2.53 -5.52 5.29
N ARG A 290 -3.76 -5.92 4.93
CA ARG A 290 -4.71 -6.52 5.88
C ARG A 290 -4.25 -7.91 6.30
N TYR A 291 -3.76 -8.05 7.53
CA TYR A 291 -3.55 -9.36 8.13
C TYR A 291 -4.87 -10.06 8.50
N SER A 292 -5.05 -11.31 8.07
CA SER A 292 -6.12 -12.19 8.54
C SER A 292 -5.51 -13.52 8.96
N PRO A 293 -5.70 -13.97 10.21
CA PRO A 293 -5.41 -15.36 10.57
C PRO A 293 -6.43 -16.24 9.82
N LEU A 294 -5.94 -17.10 8.93
CA LEU A 294 -6.77 -18.10 8.25
C LEU A 294 -7.20 -19.19 9.24
#